data_AF-A0A0Y9TL39-F1
#
_entry.id   AF-A0A0Y9TL39-F1
#
_cell.length_a   1.000
_cell.length_b   1.000
_cell.length_c   1.000
_cell.angle_alpha   90.00
_cell.angle_beta   90.00
_cell.angle_gamma   90.00
#
_symmetry.space_group_name_H-M   'P 1'
#
loop_
_entity.id
_entity.type
_entity.pdbx_description
1 polymer ?
#
loop_
_entity_poly.entity_id
_entity_poly.type
_entity_poly.pdbx_seq_one_letter_code
_entity_poly.pdbx_strand_id
1 'polypeptide(L)'
;MLIQKYDEKPKFDIGISPLYLISYPIYNIQCRSILYKYLNVGNDHIKYNQPIHVNNLNIKTYIIYIINSLQQIYNNEGVTGLYSGLVPMLAHLISKKSIYYFLENIHFYIFRKIRNDKKKDTIDKKNIAVRESRFLNEKENSNNFIGDKINFNIVKHMIFVKDENDFVKKKKKKDNFHLSFYHTFYEYLSCIISYPLLNISTKLIIFEDHTKSLLQNLKNIIHFTYVYDGMYGFFRGINNYLIIQSVDKFLNCFLYKKFSNNCSYDKVLTIKVVLSTCLNTIMAPYIHYSILDRSQSFIPTLCRNTTFSQFFCNFHWKSHLSNVSVGLAVAGIQLIIIALMPKDASKNDELVDQEPDEYI
;
A
#
# COMPACT_ATOMS: atom_id res chain seq x y z
N MET A 1 -0.11 -2.52 -6.66
CA MET A 1 -0.49 -1.88 -7.92
C MET A 1 0.40 -0.69 -8.15
N LEU A 2 1.40 -0.86 -9.03
CA LEU A 2 1.89 0.27 -9.81
C LEU A 2 0.71 0.69 -10.70
N ILE A 3 0.47 1.99 -10.79
CA ILE A 3 -0.72 2.63 -11.38
C ILE A 3 -1.04 1.96 -12.72
N GLN A 4 -2.01 1.05 -12.72
CA GLN A 4 -2.53 0.43 -13.93
C GLN A 4 -3.42 1.47 -14.62
N LYS A 5 -3.33 1.51 -15.95
CA LYS A 5 -4.16 2.39 -16.79
C LYS A 5 -5.64 2.10 -16.50
N TYR A 6 -6.39 3.13 -16.11
CA TYR A 6 -7.83 3.10 -15.81
C TYR A 6 -8.76 2.79 -16.99
N ASP A 7 -8.21 2.46 -18.16
CA ASP A 7 -9.04 2.05 -19.29
C ASP A 7 -9.62 0.63 -19.10
N GLU A 8 -9.11 -0.13 -18.11
CA GLU A 8 -9.64 -1.43 -17.72
C GLU A 8 -10.53 -1.35 -16.47
N LYS A 9 -11.56 -2.22 -16.42
CA LYS A 9 -12.37 -2.40 -15.21
C LYS A 9 -11.47 -2.84 -14.06
N PRO A 10 -11.63 -2.27 -12.84
CA PRO A 10 -10.84 -2.70 -11.70
C PRO A 10 -11.09 -4.19 -11.44
N LYS A 11 -10.01 -4.92 -11.14
CA LYS A 11 -10.03 -6.35 -10.82
C LYS A 11 -9.83 -6.52 -9.31
N PHE A 12 -10.65 -7.39 -8.71
CA PHE A 12 -10.54 -7.69 -7.30
C PHE A 12 -9.50 -8.78 -7.07
N ASP A 13 -8.30 -8.38 -6.63
CA ASP A 13 -7.24 -9.31 -6.28
C ASP A 13 -7.02 -9.35 -4.77
N ILE A 14 -7.43 -10.48 -4.16
CA ILE A 14 -7.08 -10.84 -2.78
C ILE A 14 -5.62 -11.29 -2.79
N GLY A 15 -4.68 -10.34 -2.83
CA GLY A 15 -3.23 -10.61 -2.84
C GLY A 15 -2.68 -11.20 -1.54
N ILE A 16 -3.34 -12.22 -0.97
CA ILE A 16 -2.86 -12.96 0.21
C ILE A 16 -1.97 -14.10 -0.29
N SER A 17 -0.67 -13.96 -0.10
CA SER A 17 0.26 -15.05 -0.39
C SER A 17 0.04 -16.20 0.60
N PRO A 18 0.01 -17.48 0.15
CA PRO A 18 0.00 -18.64 1.05
C PRO A 18 1.16 -18.62 2.06
N LEU A 19 2.28 -17.98 1.71
CA LEU A 19 3.43 -17.79 2.60
C LEU A 19 3.13 -16.94 3.84
N TYR A 20 2.02 -16.20 3.84
CA TYR A 20 1.58 -15.41 4.99
C TYR A 20 1.19 -16.30 6.17
N LEU A 21 0.53 -17.43 5.93
CA LEU A 21 0.17 -18.38 6.98
C LEU A 21 1.42 -19.03 7.58
N ILE A 22 2.38 -19.40 6.73
CA ILE A 22 3.63 -20.04 7.15
C ILE A 22 4.49 -19.09 7.97
N SER A 23 4.51 -17.79 7.63
CA SER A 23 5.30 -16.78 8.35
C SER A 23 4.62 -16.20 9.60
N TYR A 24 3.33 -16.48 9.82
CA TYR A 24 2.57 -15.90 10.93
C TYR A 24 3.11 -16.23 12.33
N PRO A 25 3.53 -17.47 12.65
CA PRO A 25 4.10 -17.78 13.97
C PRO A 25 5.34 -16.93 14.31
N ILE A 26 6.15 -16.57 13.30
CA ILE A 26 7.32 -15.71 13.47
C ILE A 26 6.87 -14.27 13.78
N TYR A 27 5.84 -13.78 13.09
CA TYR A 27 5.23 -12.48 13.37
C TYR A 27 4.66 -12.41 14.79
N ASN A 28 4.01 -13.49 15.24
CA ASN A 28 3.47 -13.59 16.59
C ASN A 28 4.58 -13.51 17.65
N ILE A 29 5.67 -14.28 17.49
CA ILE A 29 6.85 -14.20 18.36
C ILE A 29 7.44 -12.79 18.39
N GLN A 30 7.56 -12.14 17.22
CA GLN A 30 8.05 -10.77 17.14
C GLN A 30 7.17 -9.82 17.96
N CYS A 31 5.83 -9.90 17.80
CA CYS A 31 4.89 -9.07 18.55
C CYS A 31 5.03 -9.31 20.05
N ARG A 32 5.00 -10.56 20.50
CA ARG A 32 5.13 -10.91 21.92
C ARG A 32 6.46 -10.46 22.52
N SER A 33 7.56 -10.63 21.79
CA SER A 33 8.90 -10.20 22.22
C SER A 33 8.99 -8.68 22.43
N ILE A 34 8.38 -7.89 21.54
CA ILE A 34 8.33 -6.43 21.66
C ILE A 34 7.46 -6.00 22.85
N LEU A 35 6.27 -6.61 22.98
CA LEU A 35 5.23 -6.18 23.92
C LEU A 35 5.50 -6.62 25.35
N TYR A 36 6.23 -7.73 25.54
CA TYR A 36 6.52 -8.32 26.85
C TYR A 36 7.08 -7.30 27.87
N LYS A 37 8.00 -6.43 27.44
CA LYS A 37 8.62 -5.40 28.30
C LYS A 37 7.63 -4.37 28.86
N TYR A 38 6.44 -4.28 28.27
CA TYR A 38 5.44 -3.26 28.55
C TYR A 38 4.12 -3.83 29.09
N LEU A 39 4.05 -5.14 29.35
CA LEU A 39 2.85 -5.76 29.90
C LEU A 39 2.54 -5.23 31.30
N ASN A 40 1.25 -5.01 31.57
CA ASN A 40 0.79 -4.66 32.89
C ASN A 40 0.72 -5.94 33.73
N VAL A 41 1.62 -6.10 34.70
CA VAL A 41 1.65 -7.26 35.61
C VAL A 41 0.55 -7.06 36.66
N GLY A 42 -0.71 -7.23 36.25
CA GLY A 42 -1.88 -6.98 37.08
C GLY A 42 -2.54 -8.22 37.68
N ASN A 43 -2.06 -9.44 37.38
CA ASN A 43 -2.61 -10.67 37.94
C ASN A 43 -1.56 -11.80 37.95
N ASP A 44 -1.23 -12.30 39.13
CA ASP A 44 -0.34 -13.45 39.36
C ASP A 44 -0.87 -14.79 38.78
N HIS A 45 -2.08 -14.77 38.20
CA HIS A 45 -2.73 -15.93 37.58
C HIS A 45 -2.42 -16.12 36.09
N ILE A 46 -1.86 -15.11 35.40
CA ILE A 46 -1.48 -15.22 33.98
C ILE A 46 0.05 -15.17 33.91
N LYS A 47 0.69 -16.33 34.09
CA LYS A 47 2.14 -16.49 33.92
C LYS A 47 2.49 -16.38 32.44
N TYR A 48 2.79 -15.18 31.96
CA TYR A 48 3.63 -15.08 30.76
C TYR A 48 5.04 -15.53 31.16
N ASN A 49 5.42 -16.73 30.73
CA ASN A 49 6.76 -17.25 30.98
C ASN A 49 7.80 -16.33 30.31
N GLN A 50 8.78 -15.89 31.10
CA GLN A 50 9.80 -14.93 30.69
C GLN A 50 10.53 -15.43 29.42
N PRO A 51 10.61 -14.65 28.34
CA PRO A 51 11.55 -14.94 27.27
C PRO A 51 12.98 -14.70 27.80
N ILE A 52 13.83 -15.69 27.56
CA ILE A 52 15.26 -15.76 27.91
C ILE A 52 15.94 -14.40 27.69
N HIS A 53 16.70 -13.93 28.67
CA HIS A 53 17.38 -12.63 28.72
C HIS A 53 18.24 -12.37 27.45
N VAL A 54 17.69 -11.62 26.49
CA VAL A 54 18.31 -11.39 25.16
C VAL A 54 19.31 -10.22 25.21
N ASN A 55 20.43 -10.37 25.91
CA ASN A 55 21.40 -9.28 26.04
C ASN A 55 22.63 -9.37 25.13
N ASN A 56 22.89 -10.49 24.46
CA ASN A 56 23.98 -10.60 23.47
C ASN A 56 23.73 -11.80 22.54
N LEU A 57 23.38 -11.58 21.27
CA LEU A 57 23.14 -12.68 20.32
C LEU A 57 24.07 -12.64 19.12
N ASN A 58 24.76 -13.76 18.92
CA ASN A 58 25.32 -14.23 17.66
C ASN A 58 24.18 -14.82 16.78
N ILE A 59 24.33 -14.93 15.46
CA ILE A 59 23.25 -15.41 14.54
C ILE A 59 22.72 -16.78 14.96
N LYS A 60 23.62 -17.68 15.39
CA LYS A 60 23.27 -19.01 15.93
C LYS A 60 22.34 -18.90 17.13
N THR A 61 22.60 -17.96 18.02
CA THR A 61 21.80 -17.75 19.23
C THR A 61 20.43 -17.14 18.91
N TYR A 62 20.32 -16.33 17.85
CA TYR A 62 19.02 -15.82 17.38
C TYR A 62 18.12 -16.93 16.83
N ILE A 63 18.65 -17.87 16.04
CA ILE A 63 17.89 -19.02 15.55
C ILE A 63 17.43 -19.90 16.72
N ILE A 64 18.31 -20.18 17.68
CA ILE A 64 17.97 -20.93 18.89
C ILE A 64 16.85 -20.22 19.66
N TYR A 65 16.91 -18.89 19.79
CA TYR A 65 15.86 -18.11 20.45
C TYR A 65 14.50 -18.26 19.75
N ILE A 66 14.43 -18.19 18.43
CA ILE A 66 13.18 -18.37 17.68
C ILE A 66 12.61 -19.77 17.92
N ILE A 67 13.43 -20.81 17.81
CA ILE A 67 13.00 -22.21 17.99
C ILE A 67 12.51 -22.44 19.42
N ASN A 68 13.26 -21.96 20.43
CA ASN A 68 12.87 -22.07 21.83
C ASN A 68 11.56 -21.33 22.11
N SER A 69 11.37 -20.14 21.52
CA SER A 69 10.13 -19.36 21.65
C SER A 69 8.94 -20.08 21.00
N LEU A 70 9.12 -20.67 19.81
CA LEU A 70 8.09 -21.49 19.16
C LEU A 70 7.69 -22.68 20.03
N GLN A 71 8.67 -23.42 20.54
CA GLN A 71 8.44 -24.59 21.38
C GLN A 71 7.76 -24.20 22.70
N GLN A 72 8.15 -23.06 23.28
CA GLN A 72 7.55 -22.54 24.50
C GLN A 72 6.07 -22.17 24.31
N ILE A 73 5.73 -21.47 23.21
CA ILE A 73 4.33 -21.12 22.92
C ILE A 73 3.53 -22.39 22.63
N TYR A 74 4.07 -23.31 21.85
CA TYR A 74 3.40 -24.58 21.56
C TYR A 74 3.12 -25.40 22.82
N ASN A 75 4.07 -25.48 23.75
CA ASN A 75 3.91 -26.25 24.99
C ASN A 75 2.92 -25.59 25.97
N ASN A 76 2.88 -24.26 26.04
CA ASN A 76 2.03 -23.54 27.00
C ASN A 76 0.60 -23.34 26.47
N GLU A 77 0.46 -23.10 25.15
CA GLU A 77 -0.76 -22.54 24.54
C GLU A 77 -1.27 -23.37 23.35
N GLY A 78 -0.50 -24.37 22.92
CA GLY A 78 -0.80 -25.19 21.75
C GLY A 78 -0.66 -24.46 20.41
N VAL A 79 -1.23 -25.06 19.36
CA VAL A 79 -1.27 -24.50 18.01
C VAL A 79 -2.11 -23.21 17.96
N THR A 80 -3.14 -23.11 18.81
CA THR A 80 -4.00 -21.93 18.92
C THR A 80 -3.20 -20.69 19.33
N GLY A 81 -2.25 -20.83 20.26
CA GLY A 81 -1.38 -19.73 20.67
C GLY A 81 -0.43 -19.23 19.57
N LEU A 82 0.07 -20.12 18.71
CA LEU A 82 0.94 -19.76 17.58
C LEU A 82 0.21 -18.92 16.52
N TYR A 83 -1.09 -19.15 16.33
CA TYR A 83 -1.94 -18.46 15.36
C TYR A 83 -2.92 -17.49 16.00
N SER A 84 -2.66 -17.09 17.25
CA SER A 84 -3.47 -16.14 17.98
C SER A 84 -3.50 -14.79 17.27
N GLY A 85 -4.70 -14.21 17.11
CA GLY A 85 -4.87 -12.99 16.33
C GLY A 85 -4.90 -13.15 14.80
N LEU A 86 -4.70 -14.36 14.25
CA LEU A 86 -4.67 -14.57 12.79
C LEU A 86 -6.02 -14.26 12.15
N VAL A 87 -7.12 -14.74 12.72
CA VAL A 87 -8.47 -14.56 12.18
C VAL A 87 -8.83 -13.07 11.99
N PRO A 88 -8.75 -12.21 13.02
CA PRO A 88 -9.00 -10.78 12.85
C PRO A 88 -7.98 -10.10 11.93
N MET A 89 -6.74 -10.61 11.83
CA MET A 89 -5.74 -10.09 10.88
C MET A 89 -6.13 -10.38 9.42
N LEU A 90 -6.53 -11.61 9.12
CA LEU A 90 -7.03 -11.97 7.78
C LEU A 90 -8.29 -11.19 7.43
N ALA A 91 -9.22 -11.05 8.39
CA ALA A 91 -10.41 -10.22 8.22
C ALA A 91 -10.04 -8.76 7.93
N HIS A 92 -9.03 -8.19 8.60
CA HIS A 92 -8.51 -6.85 8.29
C HIS A 92 -8.00 -6.75 6.85
N LEU A 93 -7.15 -7.69 6.42
CA LEU A 93 -6.56 -7.69 5.08
C LEU A 93 -7.62 -7.78 3.98
N ILE A 94 -8.58 -8.69 4.15
CA ILE A 94 -9.69 -8.89 3.20
C ILE A 94 -10.59 -7.65 3.18
N SER A 95 -10.97 -7.13 4.36
CA SER A 95 -11.84 -5.96 4.47
C SER A 95 -11.21 -4.73 3.85
N LYS A 96 -9.92 -4.47 4.14
CA LYS A 96 -9.16 -3.35 3.54
C LYS A 96 -9.19 -3.40 2.01
N LYS A 97 -8.97 -4.57 1.42
CA LYS A 97 -8.97 -4.76 -0.04
C LYS A 97 -10.38 -4.64 -0.63
N SER A 98 -11.38 -5.22 0.04
CA SER A 98 -12.78 -5.17 -0.39
C SER A 98 -13.31 -3.73 -0.41
N ILE A 99 -13.05 -2.96 0.65
CA ILE A 99 -13.47 -1.56 0.74
C ILE A 99 -12.78 -0.72 -0.33
N TYR A 100 -11.46 -0.91 -0.51
CA TYR A 100 -10.72 -0.21 -1.56
C TYR A 100 -11.30 -0.48 -2.95
N TYR A 101 -11.54 -1.76 -3.28
CA TYR A 101 -12.12 -2.17 -4.56
C TYR A 101 -13.52 -1.58 -4.80
N PHE A 102 -14.35 -1.58 -3.76
CA PHE A 102 -15.69 -0.99 -3.82
C PHE A 102 -15.65 0.52 -4.10
N LEU A 103 -14.76 1.26 -3.42
CA LEU A 103 -14.57 2.69 -3.63
C LEU A 103 -14.06 3.00 -5.04
N GLU A 104 -13.13 2.20 -5.54
CA GLU A 104 -12.59 2.31 -6.90
C GLU A 104 -13.67 2.04 -7.97
N ASN A 105 -14.51 1.03 -7.77
CA ASN A 105 -15.67 0.74 -8.63
C ASN A 105 -16.65 1.91 -8.70
N ILE A 106 -17.01 2.49 -7.55
CA ILE A 106 -17.90 3.66 -7.48
C ILE A 106 -17.27 4.82 -8.25
N HIS A 107 -15.98 5.10 -8.02
CA HIS A 107 -15.28 6.16 -8.71
C HIS A 107 -15.27 5.95 -10.23
N PHE A 108 -14.95 4.73 -10.68
CA PHE A 108 -14.95 4.39 -12.10
C PHE A 108 -16.34 4.60 -12.74
N TYR A 109 -17.41 4.19 -12.06
CA TYR A 109 -18.77 4.38 -12.56
C TYR A 109 -19.15 5.86 -12.67
N ILE A 110 -18.87 6.64 -11.62
CA ILE A 110 -19.14 8.10 -11.61
C ILE A 110 -18.33 8.80 -12.71
N PHE A 111 -17.03 8.49 -12.82
CA PHE A 111 -16.15 9.11 -13.80
C PHE A 111 -16.55 8.76 -15.24
N ARG A 112 -16.94 7.51 -15.49
CA ARG A 112 -17.45 7.06 -16.80
C ARG A 112 -18.75 7.80 -17.18
N LYS A 113 -19.66 7.99 -16.24
CA LYS A 113 -20.90 8.75 -16.46
C LYS A 113 -20.60 10.21 -16.84
N ILE A 114 -19.78 10.90 -16.04
CA ILE A 114 -19.37 12.29 -16.30
C ILE A 114 -18.64 12.42 -17.65
N ARG A 115 -17.78 11.47 -18.00
CA ARG A 115 -17.06 11.47 -19.29
C ARG A 115 -18.03 11.32 -20.47
N ASN A 116 -19.03 10.46 -20.35
CA ASN A 116 -20.04 10.27 -21.39
C ASN A 116 -20.89 11.53 -21.59
N ASP A 117 -21.31 12.18 -20.49
CA ASP A 117 -22.09 13.41 -20.53
C ASP A 117 -21.29 14.54 -21.21
N LYS A 118 -20.03 14.74 -20.82
CA LYS A 118 -19.14 15.72 -21.47
C LYS A 118 -18.90 15.42 -22.95
N LYS A 119 -18.76 14.14 -23.33
CA LYS A 119 -18.55 13.76 -24.74
C LYS A 119 -19.79 14.11 -25.58
N LYS A 120 -21.00 13.94 -25.03
CA LYS A 120 -22.25 14.34 -25.67
C LYS A 120 -22.30 15.86 -25.90
N ASP A 121 -22.03 16.66 -24.87
CA ASP A 121 -22.00 18.13 -24.97
C ASP A 121 -20.97 18.66 -25.98
N THR A 122 -19.81 17.98 -26.09
CA THR A 122 -18.74 18.37 -27.02
C THR A 122 -19.12 18.05 -28.47
N ILE A 123 -19.79 16.92 -28.71
CA ILE A 123 -20.32 16.56 -30.02
C ILE A 123 -21.40 17.55 -30.45
N ASP A 124 -22.31 17.91 -29.54
CA ASP A 124 -23.36 18.88 -29.82
C ASP A 124 -22.79 20.26 -30.17
N LYS A 125 -21.80 20.75 -29.41
CA LYS A 125 -21.10 22.02 -29.72
C LYS A 125 -20.34 21.98 -31.04
N LYS A 126 -19.67 20.86 -31.37
CA LYS A 126 -18.96 20.71 -32.63
C LYS A 126 -19.93 20.71 -33.83
N ASN A 127 -21.07 20.06 -33.68
CA ASN A 127 -22.12 20.06 -34.71
C ASN A 127 -22.70 21.46 -34.94
N ILE A 128 -22.87 22.26 -33.88
CA ILE A 128 -23.32 23.66 -33.97
C ILE A 128 -22.28 24.53 -34.71
N ALA A 129 -20.99 24.43 -34.34
CA ALA A 129 -19.93 25.20 -34.97
C ALA A 129 -19.72 24.85 -36.46
N VAL A 130 -19.87 23.58 -36.84
CA VAL A 130 -19.81 23.14 -38.25
C VAL A 130 -21.00 23.68 -39.05
N ARG A 131 -22.18 23.85 -38.42
CA ARG A 131 -23.31 24.51 -39.07
C ARG A 131 -23.01 25.99 -39.31
N GLU A 132 -22.54 26.71 -38.30
CA GLU A 132 -22.23 28.15 -38.42
C GLU A 132 -21.14 28.44 -39.46
N SER A 133 -20.10 27.61 -39.55
CA SER A 133 -19.01 27.80 -40.51
C SER A 133 -19.44 27.54 -41.97
N ARG A 134 -20.38 26.61 -42.22
CA ARG A 134 -20.97 26.42 -43.56
C ARG A 134 -21.76 27.64 -44.01
N PHE A 135 -22.52 28.27 -43.11
CA PHE A 135 -23.26 29.50 -43.41
C PHE A 135 -22.34 30.71 -43.72
N LEU A 136 -21.16 30.78 -43.10
CA LEU A 136 -20.18 31.86 -43.36
C LEU A 136 -19.39 31.64 -44.65
N ASN A 137 -19.04 30.40 -44.99
CA ASN A 137 -18.35 30.07 -46.24
C ASN A 137 -19.21 30.35 -47.49
N GLU A 138 -20.54 30.21 -47.41
CA GLU A 138 -21.43 30.63 -48.50
C GLU A 138 -21.40 32.14 -48.75
N LYS A 139 -21.07 32.96 -47.74
CA LYS A 139 -20.95 34.43 -47.86
C LYS A 139 -19.56 34.90 -48.31
N GLU A 140 -18.49 34.15 -48.05
CA GLU A 140 -17.10 34.59 -48.33
C GLU A 140 -16.54 34.13 -49.69
N ASN A 141 -17.25 33.28 -50.44
CA ASN A 141 -16.83 32.81 -51.77
C ASN A 141 -16.77 33.89 -52.86
N SER A 142 -16.90 35.17 -52.52
CA SER A 142 -16.87 36.27 -53.48
C SER A 142 -15.49 36.89 -53.75
N ASN A 143 -14.43 36.63 -52.96
CA ASN A 143 -13.15 37.35 -53.13
C ASN A 143 -11.87 36.49 -52.97
N ASN A 144 -11.29 36.12 -54.12
CA ASN A 144 -9.89 36.13 -54.60
C ASN A 144 -8.66 35.67 -53.76
N PHE A 145 -7.72 35.13 -54.57
CA PHE A 145 -6.30 34.76 -54.39
C PHE A 145 -5.92 33.50 -53.58
N ILE A 146 -5.42 32.50 -54.32
CA ILE A 146 -5.24 31.09 -53.92
C ILE A 146 -3.90 30.82 -53.22
N GLY A 147 -2.83 31.56 -53.54
CA GLY A 147 -1.46 31.26 -53.09
C GLY A 147 -1.17 31.55 -51.61
N ASP A 148 -1.54 32.74 -51.12
CA ASP A 148 -1.26 33.16 -49.74
C ASP A 148 -2.16 32.47 -48.71
N LYS A 149 -3.36 32.09 -49.15
CA LYS A 149 -4.35 31.38 -48.32
C LYS A 149 -3.88 29.98 -47.94
N ILE A 150 -3.14 29.31 -48.84
CA ILE A 150 -2.59 27.97 -48.60
C ILE A 150 -1.44 28.05 -47.58
N ASN A 151 -0.51 29.00 -47.76
CA ASN A 151 0.64 29.13 -46.86
C ASN A 151 0.23 29.54 -45.44
N PHE A 152 -0.73 30.47 -45.32
CA PHE A 152 -1.31 30.86 -44.03
C PHE A 152 -2.01 29.69 -43.32
N ASN A 153 -2.76 28.86 -44.06
CA ASN A 153 -3.42 27.68 -43.50
C ASN A 153 -2.42 26.63 -43.01
N ILE A 154 -1.31 26.40 -43.72
CA ILE A 154 -0.28 25.43 -43.32
C ILE A 154 0.40 25.86 -42.01
N VAL A 155 0.80 27.14 -41.90
CA VAL A 155 1.42 27.66 -40.67
C VAL A 155 0.45 27.61 -39.49
N LYS A 156 -0.82 27.95 -39.71
CA LYS A 156 -1.87 27.86 -38.68
C LYS A 156 -2.11 26.43 -38.22
N HIS A 157 -2.11 25.45 -39.15
CA HIS A 157 -2.19 24.04 -38.81
C HIS A 157 -0.98 23.56 -38.00
N MET A 158 0.24 23.99 -38.34
CA MET A 158 1.45 23.60 -37.62
C MET A 158 1.46 24.10 -36.17
N ILE A 159 1.07 25.37 -35.95
CA ILE A 159 0.97 25.97 -34.61
C ILE A 159 -0.14 25.29 -33.81
N PHE A 160 -1.29 25.03 -34.45
CA PHE A 160 -2.41 24.32 -33.81
C PHE A 160 -2.04 22.91 -33.38
N VAL A 161 -1.34 22.13 -34.22
CA VAL A 161 -0.87 20.78 -33.86
C VAL A 161 0.16 20.81 -32.73
N LYS A 162 1.03 21.82 -32.69
CA LYS A 162 2.01 21.99 -31.61
C LYS A 162 1.34 22.35 -30.29
N ASP A 163 0.38 23.26 -30.31
CA ASP A 163 -0.40 23.65 -29.15
C ASP A 163 -1.28 22.49 -28.67
N GLU A 164 -1.94 21.74 -29.55
CA GLU A 164 -2.68 20.53 -29.18
C GLU A 164 -1.78 19.51 -28.50
N ASN A 165 -0.57 19.28 -29.01
CA ASN A 165 0.37 18.35 -28.39
C ASN A 165 0.80 18.79 -26.98
N ASP A 166 1.05 20.07 -26.76
CA ASP A 166 1.42 20.60 -25.44
C ASP A 166 0.23 20.68 -24.48
N PHE A 167 -0.98 20.98 -24.98
CA PHE A 167 -2.22 20.88 -24.22
C PHE A 167 -2.53 19.44 -23.84
N VAL A 168 -2.35 18.48 -24.75
CA VAL A 168 -2.53 17.04 -24.50
C VAL A 168 -1.50 16.55 -23.47
N LYS A 169 -0.24 16.98 -23.55
CA LYS A 169 0.78 16.67 -22.53
C LYS A 169 0.43 17.28 -21.17
N LYS A 170 0.03 18.55 -21.12
CA LYS A 170 -0.39 19.22 -19.86
C LYS A 170 -1.65 18.58 -19.27
N LYS A 171 -2.61 18.19 -20.12
CA LYS A 171 -3.84 17.51 -19.72
C LYS A 171 -3.58 16.10 -19.20
N LYS A 172 -2.76 15.29 -19.90
CA LYS A 172 -2.30 13.97 -19.41
C LYS A 172 -1.58 14.07 -18.07
N LYS A 173 -0.75 15.12 -17.88
CA LYS A 173 -0.02 15.34 -16.62
C LYS A 173 -0.95 15.74 -15.46
N LYS A 174 -1.99 16.53 -15.74
CA LYS A 174 -3.00 16.96 -14.76
C LYS A 174 -3.94 15.82 -14.39
N ASP A 175 -4.39 15.03 -15.38
CA ASP A 175 -5.25 13.86 -15.16
C ASP A 175 -4.54 12.80 -14.33
N ASN A 176 -3.25 12.53 -14.59
CA ASN A 176 -2.45 11.59 -13.80
C ASN A 176 -2.25 12.03 -12.33
N PHE A 177 -2.21 13.34 -12.05
CA PHE A 177 -2.05 13.86 -10.69
C PHE A 177 -3.33 13.71 -9.87
N HIS A 178 -4.48 14.09 -10.43
CA HIS A 178 -5.78 13.92 -9.78
C HIS A 178 -6.06 12.43 -9.48
N LEU A 179 -5.64 11.55 -10.38
CA LEU A 179 -5.79 10.11 -10.25
C LEU A 179 -5.01 9.52 -9.07
N SER A 180 -3.75 9.95 -8.90
CA SER A 180 -2.90 9.53 -7.77
C SER A 180 -3.50 9.93 -6.43
N PHE A 181 -4.15 11.10 -6.36
CA PHE A 181 -4.81 11.58 -5.16
C PHE A 181 -6.00 10.71 -4.74
N TYR A 182 -6.89 10.36 -5.67
CA TYR A 182 -8.06 9.52 -5.36
C TYR A 182 -7.68 8.11 -4.91
N HIS A 183 -6.70 7.47 -5.56
CA HIS A 183 -6.18 6.19 -5.10
C HIS A 183 -5.66 6.25 -3.67
N THR A 184 -4.88 7.29 -3.37
CA THR A 184 -4.32 7.52 -2.03
C THR A 184 -5.46 7.70 -1.03
N PHE A 185 -6.47 8.50 -1.36
CA PHE A 185 -7.64 8.73 -0.52
C PHE A 185 -8.43 7.44 -0.22
N TYR A 186 -8.75 6.63 -1.24
CA TYR A 186 -9.49 5.38 -1.03
C TYR A 186 -8.72 4.37 -0.18
N GLU A 187 -7.40 4.35 -0.31
CA GLU A 187 -6.56 3.49 0.52
C GLU A 187 -6.50 3.96 1.98
N TYR A 188 -6.44 5.26 2.23
CA TYR A 188 -6.56 5.80 3.59
C TYR A 188 -7.92 5.47 4.20
N LEU A 189 -8.99 5.67 3.43
CA LEU A 189 -10.35 5.39 3.91
C LEU A 189 -10.54 3.91 4.23
N SER A 190 -10.04 3.01 3.36
CA SER A 190 -10.09 1.57 3.62
C SER A 190 -9.24 1.15 4.82
N CYS A 191 -8.07 1.76 4.99
CA CYS A 191 -7.23 1.60 6.18
C CYS A 191 -7.98 2.00 7.47
N ILE A 192 -8.65 3.14 7.49
CA ILE A 192 -9.38 3.64 8.66
C ILE A 192 -10.53 2.70 9.03
N ILE A 193 -11.36 2.33 8.05
CA ILE A 193 -12.54 1.48 8.30
C ILE A 193 -12.15 0.07 8.74
N SER A 194 -11.08 -0.49 8.17
CA SER A 194 -10.59 -1.83 8.53
C SER A 194 -9.71 -1.86 9.79
N TYR A 195 -9.34 -0.70 10.35
CA TYR A 195 -8.40 -0.59 11.46
C TYR A 195 -8.81 -1.32 12.75
N PRO A 196 -10.08 -1.27 13.20
CA PRO A 196 -10.48 -1.96 14.43
C PRO A 196 -10.11 -3.45 14.44
N LEU A 197 -10.23 -4.13 13.30
CA LEU A 197 -9.85 -5.53 13.16
C LEU A 197 -8.34 -5.75 13.38
N LEU A 198 -7.51 -4.85 12.86
CA LEU A 198 -6.06 -4.89 13.06
C LEU A 198 -5.69 -4.65 14.53
N ASN A 199 -6.39 -3.73 15.21
CA ASN A 199 -6.18 -3.44 16.63
C ASN A 199 -6.55 -4.64 17.51
N ILE A 200 -7.75 -5.20 17.29
CA ILE A 200 -8.22 -6.41 17.98
C ILE A 200 -7.25 -7.58 17.75
N SER A 201 -6.74 -7.76 16.53
CA SER A 201 -5.75 -8.79 16.22
C SER A 201 -4.50 -8.67 17.12
N THR A 202 -3.93 -7.46 17.23
CA THR A 202 -2.76 -7.26 18.09
C THR A 202 -3.04 -7.42 19.58
N LYS A 203 -4.22 -7.04 20.05
CA LYS A 203 -4.63 -7.26 21.44
C LYS A 203 -4.84 -8.76 21.74
N LEU A 204 -5.38 -9.52 20.79
CA LEU A 204 -5.65 -10.95 20.93
C LEU A 204 -4.37 -11.79 21.01
N ILE A 205 -3.29 -11.36 20.34
CA ILE A 205 -1.96 -12.00 20.44
C ILE A 205 -1.47 -12.09 21.90
N ILE A 206 -1.80 -11.07 22.71
CA ILE A 206 -1.43 -11.01 24.12
C ILE A 206 -2.52 -11.64 24.99
N PHE A 207 -3.78 -11.24 24.82
CA PHE A 207 -4.89 -11.50 25.74
C PHE A 207 -5.30 -12.98 25.90
N GLU A 208 -4.72 -13.91 25.15
CA GLU A 208 -5.28 -15.26 25.01
C GLU A 208 -5.38 -16.04 26.33
N ASP A 209 -6.62 -16.36 26.71
CA ASP A 209 -6.94 -17.24 27.83
C ASP A 209 -7.13 -18.67 27.30
N HIS A 210 -6.20 -19.56 27.65
CA HIS A 210 -6.15 -20.96 27.15
C HIS A 210 -7.34 -21.81 27.59
N THR A 211 -8.16 -21.33 28.53
CA THR A 211 -9.34 -22.05 29.00
C THR A 211 -10.55 -21.89 28.08
N LYS A 212 -10.53 -20.92 27.17
CA LYS A 212 -11.69 -20.53 26.35
C LYS A 212 -11.44 -20.74 24.86
N SER A 213 -12.52 -20.90 24.09
CA SER A 213 -12.43 -21.01 22.64
C SER A 213 -11.96 -19.69 21.99
N LEU A 214 -11.33 -19.77 20.82
CA LEU A 214 -10.84 -18.61 20.06
C LEU A 214 -11.93 -17.55 19.82
N LEU A 215 -13.16 -17.98 19.50
CA LEU A 215 -14.29 -17.08 19.27
C LEU A 215 -14.71 -16.38 20.57
N GLN A 216 -14.67 -17.08 21.70
CA GLN A 216 -14.98 -16.51 23.00
C GLN A 216 -13.90 -15.51 23.42
N ASN A 217 -12.62 -15.80 23.17
CA ASN A 217 -11.53 -14.85 23.40
C ASN A 217 -11.67 -13.59 22.54
N LEU A 218 -12.07 -13.75 21.27
CA LEU A 218 -12.38 -12.63 20.38
C LEU A 218 -13.56 -11.78 20.92
N LYS A 219 -14.65 -12.42 21.34
CA LYS A 219 -15.81 -11.72 21.91
C LYS A 219 -15.44 -10.98 23.20
N ASN A 220 -14.68 -11.62 24.06
CA ASN A 220 -14.22 -11.06 25.33
C ASN A 220 -13.33 -9.83 25.11
N ILE A 221 -12.36 -9.90 24.19
CA ILE A 221 -11.46 -8.75 23.95
C ILE A 221 -12.20 -7.57 23.34
N ILE A 222 -13.20 -7.81 22.48
CA ILE A 222 -14.06 -6.75 21.93
C ILE A 222 -14.87 -6.11 23.06
N HIS A 223 -15.52 -6.93 23.88
CA HIS A 223 -16.32 -6.46 25.01
C HIS A 223 -15.48 -5.67 26.01
N PHE A 224 -14.33 -6.20 26.45
CA PHE A 224 -13.45 -5.51 27.37
C PHE A 224 -12.86 -4.23 26.77
N THR A 225 -12.47 -4.23 25.49
CA THR A 225 -11.98 -3.00 24.85
C THR A 225 -13.05 -1.91 24.87
N TYR A 226 -14.30 -2.26 24.59
CA TYR A 226 -15.40 -1.31 24.64
C TYR A 226 -15.71 -0.82 26.07
N VAL A 227 -15.70 -1.72 27.06
CA VAL A 227 -16.00 -1.37 28.46
C VAL A 227 -14.91 -0.50 29.09
N TYR A 228 -13.63 -0.80 28.86
CA TYR A 228 -12.52 -0.09 29.50
C TYR A 228 -12.04 1.15 28.73
N ASP A 229 -11.93 1.07 27.41
CA ASP A 229 -11.35 2.14 26.57
C ASP A 229 -12.40 2.85 25.69
N GLY A 230 -13.65 2.36 25.67
CA GLY A 230 -14.69 2.87 24.79
C GLY A 230 -14.40 2.68 23.29
N MET A 231 -15.01 3.53 22.46
CA MET A 231 -14.77 3.52 21.01
C MET A 231 -13.33 3.92 20.65
N TYR A 232 -12.70 4.77 21.45
CA TYR A 232 -11.32 5.21 21.24
C TYR A 232 -10.33 4.03 21.31
N GLY A 233 -10.59 3.04 22.17
CA GLY A 233 -9.76 1.85 22.31
C GLY A 233 -9.58 1.02 21.03
N PHE A 234 -10.54 1.09 20.09
CA PHE A 234 -10.46 0.41 18.80
C PHE A 234 -9.62 1.19 17.77
N PHE A 235 -9.51 2.51 17.91
CA PHE A 235 -8.78 3.39 16.99
C PHE A 235 -7.43 3.87 17.56
N ARG A 236 -7.07 3.43 18.77
CA ARG A 236 -5.78 3.74 19.37
C ARG A 236 -4.63 3.27 18.48
N GLY A 237 -3.69 4.18 18.20
CA GLY A 237 -2.53 3.93 17.35
C GLY A 237 -2.77 4.04 15.85
N ILE A 238 -3.95 4.51 15.42
CA ILE A 238 -4.27 4.65 13.99
C ILE A 238 -3.31 5.61 13.28
N ASN A 239 -2.91 6.71 13.93
CA ASN A 239 -1.99 7.68 13.35
C ASN A 239 -0.65 7.03 12.97
N ASN A 240 -0.10 6.21 13.86
CA ASN A 240 1.16 5.51 13.60
C ASN A 240 1.03 4.50 12.46
N TYR A 241 -0.11 3.79 12.39
CA TYR A 241 -0.40 2.90 11.27
C TYR A 241 -0.52 3.65 9.94
N LEU A 242 -1.20 4.79 9.91
CA LEU A 242 -1.37 5.60 8.69
C LEU A 242 -0.05 6.21 8.20
N ILE A 243 0.85 6.58 9.11
CA ILE A 243 2.20 7.05 8.77
C ILE A 243 3.03 5.91 8.16
N ILE A 244 2.97 4.69 8.71
CA ILE A 244 3.66 3.54 8.10
C ILE A 244 3.14 3.27 6.68
N GLN A 245 1.82 3.32 6.48
CA GLN A 245 1.23 3.14 5.16
C GLN A 245 1.64 4.24 4.17
N SER A 246 1.81 5.49 4.65
CA SER A 246 2.20 6.62 3.81
C SER A 246 3.60 6.46 3.22
N VAL A 247 4.54 5.90 3.98
CA VAL A 247 5.92 5.66 3.55
C VAL A 247 5.96 4.70 2.35
N ASP A 248 5.20 3.60 2.39
CA ASP A 248 5.14 2.67 1.25
C ASP A 248 4.47 3.30 0.02
N LYS A 249 3.49 4.21 0.20
CA LYS A 249 2.91 4.98 -0.91
C LYS A 249 3.90 5.96 -1.52
N PHE A 250 4.62 6.70 -0.69
CA PHE A 250 5.64 7.63 -1.14
C PHE A 250 6.71 6.91 -1.96
N LEU A 251 7.13 5.73 -1.51
CA LEU A 251 8.01 4.83 -2.25
C LEU A 251 7.43 4.46 -3.63
N ASN A 252 6.19 4.00 -3.69
CA ASN A 252 5.54 3.63 -4.95
C ASN A 252 5.46 4.82 -5.92
N CYS A 253 5.11 6.01 -5.43
CA CYS A 253 5.06 7.23 -6.22
C CYS A 253 6.45 7.65 -6.72
N PHE A 254 7.47 7.55 -5.85
CA PHE A 254 8.86 7.82 -6.21
C PHE A 254 9.33 6.89 -7.32
N LEU A 255 9.09 5.58 -7.18
CA LEU A 255 9.47 4.58 -8.18
C LEU A 255 8.77 4.79 -9.51
N TYR A 256 7.46 5.06 -9.48
CA TYR A 256 6.70 5.38 -10.69
C TYR A 256 7.28 6.63 -11.38
N LYS A 257 7.51 7.72 -10.65
CA LYS A 257 8.02 8.98 -11.23
C LYS A 257 9.44 8.85 -11.78
N LYS A 258 10.30 8.05 -11.14
CA LYS A 258 11.71 7.89 -11.52
C LYS A 258 11.94 6.84 -12.62
N PHE A 259 11.18 5.75 -12.62
CA PHE A 259 11.49 4.57 -13.45
C PHE A 259 10.41 4.19 -14.47
N SER A 260 9.19 4.75 -14.40
CA SER A 260 8.08 4.36 -15.30
C SER A 260 8.38 4.57 -16.80
N ASN A 261 9.31 5.44 -17.17
CA ASN A 261 9.62 5.72 -18.57
C ASN A 261 10.87 4.98 -19.07
N ASN A 262 11.70 4.43 -18.17
CA ASN A 262 13.08 4.05 -18.50
C ASN A 262 13.38 2.56 -18.27
N CYS A 263 12.52 1.82 -17.56
CA CYS A 263 12.77 0.43 -17.18
C CYS A 263 11.57 -0.48 -17.50
N SER A 264 11.87 -1.75 -17.78
CA SER A 264 10.86 -2.83 -17.86
C SER A 264 10.12 -2.97 -16.52
N TYR A 265 8.85 -3.38 -16.58
CA TYR A 265 7.99 -3.56 -15.42
C TYR A 265 8.59 -4.50 -14.37
N ASP A 266 9.21 -5.61 -14.80
CA ASP A 266 9.80 -6.61 -13.89
C ASP A 266 10.99 -6.04 -13.13
N LYS A 267 11.82 -5.20 -13.78
CA LYS A 267 12.93 -4.49 -13.12
C LYS A 267 12.42 -3.47 -12.10
N VAL A 268 11.30 -2.78 -12.38
CA VAL A 268 10.69 -1.85 -11.40
C VAL A 268 10.12 -2.61 -10.21
N LEU A 269 9.56 -3.81 -10.43
CA LEU A 269 9.03 -4.64 -9.35
C LEU A 269 10.14 -5.16 -8.42
N THR A 270 11.27 -5.62 -8.96
CA THR A 270 12.41 -6.07 -8.14
C THR A 270 13.03 -4.91 -7.36
N ILE A 271 13.26 -3.76 -7.99
CA ILE A 271 13.73 -2.54 -7.31
C ILE A 271 12.76 -2.14 -6.18
N LYS A 272 11.44 -2.23 -6.44
CA LYS A 272 10.44 -1.95 -5.41
C LYS A 272 10.60 -2.85 -4.20
N VAL A 273 10.75 -4.16 -4.41
CA VAL A 273 10.91 -5.13 -3.30
C VAL A 273 12.14 -4.77 -2.46
N VAL A 274 13.29 -4.52 -3.11
CA VAL A 274 14.55 -4.18 -2.42
C VAL A 274 14.45 -2.85 -1.66
N LEU A 275 13.83 -1.83 -2.26
CA LEU A 275 13.72 -0.53 -1.62
C LEU A 275 12.67 -0.53 -0.50
N SER A 276 11.62 -1.33 -0.63
CA SER A 276 10.60 -1.53 0.42
C SER A 276 11.17 -2.26 1.64
N THR A 277 11.99 -3.30 1.44
CA THR A 277 12.67 -3.99 2.56
C THR A 277 13.65 -3.08 3.29
N CYS A 278 14.40 -2.25 2.55
CA CYS A 278 15.28 -1.23 3.12
C CYS A 278 14.48 -0.22 3.96
N LEU A 279 13.40 0.33 3.42
CA LEU A 279 12.55 1.29 4.14
C LEU A 279 11.91 0.68 5.39
N ASN A 280 11.43 -0.56 5.33
CA ASN A 280 10.90 -1.27 6.49
C ASN A 280 11.96 -1.47 7.58
N THR A 281 13.22 -1.71 7.20
CA THR A 281 14.34 -1.86 8.14
C THR A 281 14.65 -0.55 8.86
N ILE A 282 14.64 0.57 8.13
CA ILE A 282 14.81 1.92 8.69
C ILE A 282 13.63 2.29 9.59
N MET A 283 12.40 1.96 9.18
CA MET A 283 11.17 2.23 9.92
C MET A 283 10.88 1.24 11.06
N ALA A 284 11.68 0.17 11.22
CA ALA A 284 11.48 -0.85 12.24
C ALA A 284 11.17 -0.33 13.67
N PRO A 285 11.91 0.64 14.26
CA PRO A 285 11.57 1.19 15.57
C PRO A 285 10.17 1.81 15.62
N TYR A 286 9.77 2.48 14.54
CA TYR A 286 8.46 3.10 14.43
C TYR A 286 7.35 2.05 14.26
N ILE A 287 7.61 0.98 13.50
CA ILE A 287 6.72 -0.18 13.36
C ILE A 287 6.53 -0.87 14.72
N HIS A 288 7.62 -1.04 15.49
CA HIS A 288 7.56 -1.61 16.83
C HIS A 288 6.74 -0.75 17.78
N TYR A 289 6.92 0.57 17.75
CA TYR A 289 6.09 1.50 18.51
C TYR A 289 4.61 1.44 18.09
N SER A 290 4.31 1.32 16.80
CA SER A 290 2.93 1.18 16.31
C SER A 290 2.26 -0.13 16.77
N ILE A 291 3.02 -1.22 16.91
CA ILE A 291 2.53 -2.46 17.53
C ILE A 291 2.24 -2.21 19.02
N LEU A 292 3.14 -1.54 19.73
CA LEU A 292 2.97 -1.20 21.14
C LEU A 292 1.75 -0.31 21.37
N ASP A 293 1.62 0.80 20.66
CA ASP A 293 0.54 1.77 20.84
C ASP A 293 -0.85 1.15 20.62
N ARG A 294 -0.98 0.20 19.69
CA ARG A 294 -2.22 -0.59 19.49
C ARG A 294 -2.58 -1.46 20.69
N SER A 295 -1.58 -2.04 21.34
CA SER A 295 -1.76 -2.97 22.46
C SER A 295 -1.97 -2.28 23.80
N GLN A 296 -1.77 -0.96 23.89
CA GLN A 296 -1.95 -0.22 25.12
C GLN A 296 -3.43 -0.04 25.46
N SER A 297 -3.80 -0.32 26.71
CA SER A 297 -5.19 -0.27 27.17
C SER A 297 -5.24 -0.18 28.69
N PHE A 298 -6.38 0.22 29.25
CA PHE A 298 -6.63 0.11 30.69
C PHE A 298 -6.94 -1.33 31.14
N ILE A 299 -7.11 -2.27 30.22
CA ILE A 299 -7.28 -3.69 30.53
C ILE A 299 -6.02 -4.22 31.25
N PRO A 300 -6.17 -4.88 32.42
CA PRO A 300 -5.05 -5.25 33.29
C PRO A 300 -4.08 -6.28 32.67
N THR A 301 -4.48 -7.01 31.63
CA THR A 301 -3.64 -7.98 30.94
C THR A 301 -2.91 -7.41 29.72
N LEU A 302 -3.23 -6.18 29.32
CA LEU A 302 -2.66 -5.51 28.15
C LEU A 302 -1.50 -4.58 28.53
N CYS A 303 -0.91 -3.91 27.54
CA CYS A 303 0.27 -3.08 27.77
C CYS A 303 -0.04 -1.78 28.52
N ARG A 304 0.88 -1.37 29.39
CA ARG A 304 0.85 -0.07 30.07
C ARG A 304 0.99 1.07 29.07
N ASN A 305 0.38 2.21 29.37
CA ASN A 305 0.56 3.42 28.58
C ASN A 305 2.02 3.87 28.64
N THR A 306 2.71 3.83 27.50
CA THR A 306 4.06 4.36 27.33
C THR A 306 4.09 5.40 26.22
N THR A 307 4.81 6.48 26.46
CA THR A 307 4.94 7.56 25.47
C THR A 307 5.99 7.20 24.42
N PHE A 308 5.86 7.80 23.23
CA PHE A 308 6.82 7.64 22.14
C PHE A 308 8.27 7.93 22.58
N SER A 309 8.46 9.02 23.33
CA SER A 309 9.77 9.42 23.85
C SER A 309 10.39 8.34 24.75
N GLN A 310 9.61 7.80 25.70
CA GLN A 310 10.06 6.73 26.59
C GLN A 310 10.44 5.45 25.83
N PHE A 311 9.67 5.08 24.82
CA PHE A 311 10.01 3.94 23.96
C PHE A 311 11.32 4.18 23.20
N PHE A 312 11.46 5.34 22.57
CA PHE A 312 12.63 5.69 21.75
C PHE A 312 13.92 5.82 22.58
N CYS A 313 13.86 6.33 23.80
CA CYS A 313 15.01 6.40 24.71
C CYS A 313 15.51 5.02 25.13
N ASN A 314 14.60 4.06 25.34
CA ASN A 314 14.94 2.70 25.77
C ASN A 314 15.23 1.75 24.60
N PHE A 315 15.21 2.25 23.36
CA PHE A 315 15.43 1.45 22.17
C PHE A 315 16.93 1.13 21.96
N HIS A 316 17.24 -0.08 21.52
CA HIS A 316 18.62 -0.52 21.29
C HIS A 316 19.19 0.02 19.96
N TRP A 317 19.43 1.32 19.90
CA TRP A 317 19.92 2.04 18.70
C TRP A 317 21.20 1.46 18.10
N LYS A 318 22.14 1.03 18.95
CA LYS A 318 23.44 0.52 18.48
C LYS A 318 23.29 -0.74 17.62
N SER A 319 22.44 -1.68 18.06
CA SER A 319 22.14 -2.90 17.30
C SER A 319 21.30 -2.59 16.06
N HIS A 320 20.31 -1.70 16.18
CA HIS A 320 19.46 -1.32 15.06
C HIS A 320 20.24 -0.62 13.93
N LEU A 321 21.10 0.35 14.25
CA LEU A 321 21.93 1.04 13.25
C LEU A 321 22.90 0.07 12.56
N SER A 322 23.46 -0.90 13.29
CA SER A 322 24.29 -1.96 12.70
C SER A 322 23.48 -2.81 11.71
N ASN A 323 22.27 -3.24 12.09
CA ASN A 323 21.38 -4.00 11.20
C ASN A 323 20.96 -3.20 9.96
N VAL A 324 20.65 -1.91 10.13
CA VAL A 324 20.30 -1.00 9.01
C VAL A 324 21.48 -0.86 8.06
N SER A 325 22.71 -0.71 8.58
CA SER A 325 23.91 -0.60 7.75
C SER A 325 24.15 -1.87 6.92
N VAL A 326 24.05 -3.06 7.52
CA VAL A 326 24.17 -4.34 6.81
C VAL A 326 23.05 -4.49 5.78
N GLY A 327 21.81 -4.16 6.14
CA GLY A 327 20.66 -4.23 5.24
C GLY A 327 20.80 -3.31 4.02
N LEU A 328 21.31 -2.09 4.22
CA LEU A 328 21.62 -1.14 3.15
C LEU A 328 22.75 -1.64 2.24
N ALA A 329 23.79 -2.25 2.80
CA ALA A 329 24.88 -2.83 2.00
C ALA A 329 24.38 -3.97 1.10
N VAL A 330 23.57 -4.89 1.64
CA VAL A 330 22.96 -5.99 0.87
C VAL A 330 22.01 -5.46 -0.21
N ALA A 331 21.17 -4.47 0.14
CA ALA A 331 20.29 -3.82 -0.83
C ALA A 331 21.09 -3.13 -1.97
N GLY A 332 22.20 -2.48 -1.63
CA GLY A 332 23.11 -1.88 -2.61
C GLY A 332 23.69 -2.92 -3.57
N ILE A 333 24.18 -4.05 -3.05
CA ILE A 333 24.68 -5.16 -3.86
C ILE A 333 23.58 -5.71 -4.78
N GLN A 334 22.36 -5.92 -4.25
CA GLN A 334 21.22 -6.39 -5.04
C GLN A 334 20.86 -5.41 -6.16
N LEU A 335 20.86 -4.11 -5.90
CA LEU A 335 20.59 -3.09 -6.93
C LEU A 335 21.69 -3.04 -7.98
N ILE A 336 22.97 -3.22 -7.60
CA ILE A 336 24.10 -3.31 -8.54
C ILE A 336 23.93 -4.55 -9.44
N ILE A 337 23.59 -5.71 -8.87
CA ILE A 337 23.32 -6.93 -9.65
C ILE A 337 22.18 -6.69 -10.65
N ILE A 338 21.08 -6.08 -10.21
CA ILE A 338 19.94 -5.76 -11.09
C ILE A 338 20.34 -4.78 -12.20
N ALA A 339 21.22 -3.81 -11.92
CA ALA A 339 21.71 -2.86 -12.90
C ALA A 339 22.66 -3.51 -13.93
N LEU A 340 23.42 -4.53 -13.51
CA LEU A 340 24.34 -5.29 -14.36
C LEU A 340 23.64 -6.39 -15.17
N MET A 341 22.41 -6.80 -14.80
CA MET A 341 21.63 -7.72 -15.62
C MET A 341 21.34 -7.08 -16.98
N PRO A 342 21.65 -7.77 -18.10
CA PRO A 342 21.47 -7.23 -19.44
C PRO A 342 20.03 -6.73 -19.64
N LYS A 343 19.88 -5.69 -20.48
CA LYS A 343 18.54 -5.32 -20.95
C LYS A 343 17.99 -6.55 -21.65
N ASP A 344 16.84 -7.04 -21.18
CA ASP A 344 16.11 -8.09 -21.88
C ASP A 344 15.99 -7.65 -23.33
N ALA A 345 16.58 -8.42 -24.24
CA ALA A 345 16.41 -8.22 -25.67
C ALA A 345 14.91 -8.19 -25.98
N SER A 346 14.56 -7.31 -26.91
CA SER A 346 13.21 -7.05 -27.41
C SER A 346 12.28 -8.27 -27.38
N LYS A 347 11.23 -8.19 -26.56
CA LYS A 347 9.91 -8.74 -26.95
C LYS A 347 9.08 -7.57 -27.44
N ASN A 348 9.35 -7.09 -28.65
CA ASN A 348 8.49 -6.17 -29.42
C ASN A 348 8.84 -6.12 -30.92
N ASP A 349 9.62 -7.06 -31.46
CA ASP A 349 9.94 -7.12 -32.90
C ASP A 349 9.23 -8.27 -33.64
N GLU A 350 8.09 -8.74 -33.13
CA GLU A 350 7.19 -9.66 -33.86
C GLU A 350 5.73 -9.22 -33.68
N LEU A 351 5.40 -8.02 -34.15
CA LEU A 351 4.11 -7.75 -34.78
C LEU A 351 4.43 -6.98 -36.06
N VAL A 352 4.87 -7.77 -37.03
CA VAL A 352 5.06 -7.41 -38.43
C VAL A 352 3.80 -6.70 -38.93
N ASP A 353 4.05 -5.62 -39.67
CA ASP A 353 3.13 -4.95 -40.56
C ASP A 353 2.17 -5.94 -41.25
N GLN A 354 0.89 -5.83 -40.97
CA GLN A 354 -0.13 -6.25 -41.92
C GLN A 354 -1.08 -5.07 -42.13
N GLU A 355 -0.82 -4.41 -43.25
CA GLU A 355 -1.74 -3.55 -43.98
C GLU A 355 -3.12 -4.23 -44.07
N PRO A 356 -4.24 -3.49 -43.91
CA PRO A 356 -5.53 -3.99 -44.31
C PRO A 356 -5.60 -3.90 -45.84
N ASP A 357 -5.16 -4.96 -46.52
CA ASP A 357 -5.48 -5.15 -47.93
C ASP A 357 -6.99 -5.31 -48.09
N GLU A 358 -7.52 -4.45 -48.95
CA GLU A 358 -8.79 -4.61 -49.65
C GLU A 358 -8.93 -6.04 -50.20
N TYR A 359 -10.16 -6.56 -50.25
CA TYR A 359 -10.80 -7.08 -51.47
C TYR A 359 -12.11 -7.82 -51.12
N ILE A 360 -13.20 -7.28 -51.72
CA ILE A 360 -14.46 -7.92 -52.15
C ILE A 360 -15.55 -8.16 -51.09
#